data_AF-A8V323-F1
#
_entry.id   AF-A8V323-F1
#
_cell.length_a   1.000
_cell.length_b   1.000
_cell.length_c   1.000
_cell.angle_alpha   90.00
_cell.angle_beta   90.00
_cell.angle_gamma   90.00
#
_symmetry.space_group_name_H-M   'P 1'
#
loop_
_entity.id
_entity.type
_entity.pdbx_description
1 polymer ?
#
loop_
_entity_poly.entity_id
_entity_poly.type
_entity_poly.pdbx_seq_one_letter_code
_entity_poly.pdbx_strand_id
1 'polypeptide(L)'
;MRLITFILMAVFSFSFAKTIPYFKLLDENGKVVKREDLKGKPSILIFWGLNCGSCKKELPIFTKYYKKYKDKINFYAVVIDTKDVKEVQERKKFGDLIFLFYLMVEK
;
A
#
# COMPACT_ATOMS: atom_id res chain seq x y z
N MET A 1 -8.75 7.33 -44.22
CA MET A 1 -7.31 7.45 -43.89
C MET A 1 -6.99 8.06 -42.52
N ARG A 2 -7.91 8.78 -41.84
CA ARG A 2 -7.70 9.30 -40.46
C ARG A 2 -8.19 8.39 -39.31
N LEU A 3 -9.04 7.40 -39.60
CA LEU A 3 -9.58 6.49 -38.59
C LEU A 3 -8.61 5.36 -38.19
N ILE A 4 -7.81 4.88 -39.15
CA ILE A 4 -6.86 3.77 -38.94
C ILE A 4 -5.68 4.20 -38.06
N THR A 5 -5.24 5.46 -38.19
CA THR A 5 -4.20 6.05 -37.33
C THR A 5 -4.66 6.21 -35.88
N PHE A 6 -5.94 6.49 -35.64
CA PHE A 6 -6.50 6.56 -34.27
C PHE A 6 -6.53 5.18 -33.59
N ILE A 7 -6.82 4.12 -34.34
CA ILE A 7 -6.83 2.75 -33.83
C ILE A 7 -5.40 2.28 -33.51
N LEU A 8 -4.41 2.61 -34.35
CA LEU A 8 -3.01 2.26 -34.09
C LEU A 8 -2.45 2.91 -32.82
N MET A 9 -2.86 4.16 -32.53
CA MET A 9 -2.44 4.89 -31.32
C MET A 9 -3.05 4.30 -30.04
N ALA A 10 -4.27 3.77 -30.12
CA ALA A 10 -4.96 3.15 -28.98
C ALA A 10 -4.34 1.78 -28.61
N VAL A 11 -3.90 1.01 -29.58
CA VAL A 11 -3.29 -0.32 -29.35
C VAL A 11 -1.90 -0.22 -28.71
N PHE A 12 -1.14 0.86 -29.00
CA PHE A 12 0.20 1.05 -28.44
C PHE A 12 0.22 1.43 -26.95
N SER A 13 -0.93 1.83 -26.37
CA SER A 13 -1.05 2.16 -24.95
C SER A 13 -1.49 0.97 -24.08
N PHE A 14 -1.56 -0.24 -24.64
CA PHE A 14 -1.88 -1.44 -23.87
C PHE A 14 -0.67 -1.83 -22.99
N SER A 15 -0.54 -1.16 -21.86
CA SER A 15 0.42 -1.53 -20.82
C SER A 15 0.11 -2.95 -20.37
N PHE A 16 1.07 -3.87 -20.52
CA PHE A 16 1.02 -5.18 -19.90
C PHE A 16 1.08 -4.98 -18.38
N ALA A 17 -0.08 -4.79 -17.76
CA ALA A 17 -0.18 -4.74 -16.31
C ALA A 17 0.19 -6.13 -15.78
N LYS A 18 1.44 -6.30 -15.36
CA LYS A 18 1.90 -7.49 -14.65
C LYS A 18 1.09 -7.59 -13.36
N THR A 19 0.27 -8.64 -13.25
CA THR A 19 -0.57 -8.88 -12.07
C THR A 19 0.28 -8.81 -10.80
N ILE A 20 -0.22 -8.16 -9.75
CA ILE A 20 0.43 -8.14 -8.44
C ILE A 20 0.74 -9.59 -8.02
N PRO A 21 1.97 -9.87 -7.54
CA PRO A 21 2.35 -11.19 -7.07
C PRO A 21 1.44 -11.62 -5.92
N TYR A 22 1.26 -12.93 -5.78
CA TYR A 22 0.51 -13.45 -4.64
C TYR A 22 1.28 -13.16 -3.34
N PHE A 23 0.58 -12.62 -2.36
CA PHE A 23 1.09 -12.40 -1.02
C PHE A 23 0.01 -12.68 0.02
N LYS A 24 0.47 -13.05 1.21
CA LYS A 24 -0.32 -13.11 2.43
C LYS A 24 0.38 -12.24 3.46
N LEU A 25 -0.37 -11.34 4.06
CA LEU A 25 0.12 -10.44 5.09
C LEU A 25 -0.78 -10.57 6.32
N LEU A 26 -0.23 -10.41 7.51
CA LEU A 26 -0.99 -10.41 8.75
C LEU A 26 -1.25 -8.98 9.19
N ASP A 27 -2.49 -8.65 9.52
CA ASP A 27 -2.81 -7.36 10.11
C ASP A 27 -2.47 -7.29 11.61
N GLU A 28 -2.58 -6.11 12.20
CA GLU A 28 -2.39 -5.89 13.64
C GLU A 28 -3.32 -6.71 14.55
N ASN A 29 -4.41 -7.24 14.01
CA ASN A 29 -5.38 -8.09 14.70
C ASN A 29 -5.15 -9.58 14.42
N GLY A 30 -4.08 -9.94 13.68
CA GLY A 30 -3.80 -11.31 13.26
C GLY A 30 -4.67 -11.81 12.10
N LYS A 31 -5.43 -10.94 11.44
CA LYS A 31 -6.21 -11.29 10.25
C LYS A 31 -5.29 -11.38 9.04
N VAL A 32 -5.41 -12.48 8.29
CA VAL A 32 -4.71 -12.63 7.01
C VAL A 32 -5.37 -11.75 5.95
N VAL A 33 -4.59 -10.88 5.33
CA VAL A 33 -4.92 -10.06 4.16
C VAL A 33 -4.14 -10.59 2.96
N LYS A 34 -4.87 -10.91 1.89
CA LYS A 34 -4.32 -11.44 0.64
C LYS A 34 -4.50 -10.41 -0.47
N ARG A 35 -3.75 -10.57 -1.56
CA ARG A 35 -3.92 -9.71 -2.75
C ARG A 35 -5.35 -9.73 -3.32
N GLU A 36 -6.09 -10.82 -3.13
CA GLU A 36 -7.48 -10.96 -3.57
C GLU A 36 -8.41 -9.98 -2.84
N ASP A 37 -8.12 -9.69 -1.57
CA ASP A 37 -8.90 -8.76 -0.74
C ASP A 37 -8.71 -7.30 -1.18
N LEU A 38 -7.68 -7.02 -1.98
CA LEU A 38 -7.39 -5.69 -2.53
C LEU A 38 -8.07 -5.42 -3.86
N LYS A 39 -8.76 -6.41 -4.44
CA LYS A 39 -9.47 -6.24 -5.70
C LYS A 39 -10.70 -5.35 -5.52
N GLY A 40 -11.02 -4.55 -6.54
CA GLY A 40 -12.23 -3.73 -6.59
C GLY A 40 -12.09 -2.32 -6.02
N LYS A 41 -11.08 -2.04 -5.19
CA LYS A 41 -10.77 -0.67 -4.72
C LYS A 41 -9.27 -0.38 -4.90
N PRO A 42 -8.89 0.76 -5.52
CA PRO A 42 -7.50 1.15 -5.63
C PRO A 42 -6.82 1.12 -4.25
N SER A 43 -5.65 0.52 -4.18
CA SER A 43 -4.94 0.30 -2.93
C SER A 43 -3.52 0.81 -3.06
N ILE A 44 -3.06 1.56 -2.06
CA ILE A 44 -1.68 2.04 -1.92
C ILE A 44 -1.03 1.22 -0.82
N LEU A 45 0.08 0.57 -1.17
CA LEU A 45 0.94 -0.18 -0.25
C LEU A 45 2.21 0.66 -0.01
N ILE A 46 2.46 1.01 1.24
CA ILE A 46 3.61 1.79 1.68
C ILE A 46 4.53 0.83 2.44
N PHE A 47 5.67 0.49 1.86
CA PHE A 47 6.65 -0.36 2.54
C PHE A 47 7.51 0.50 3.47
N TRP A 48 7.56 0.15 4.75
CA TRP A 48 8.13 0.95 5.83
C TRP A 48 9.00 0.09 6.77
N GLY A 49 10.01 0.71 7.40
CA GLY A 49 10.74 0.13 8.53
C GLY A 49 10.86 1.05 9.75
N LEU A 50 10.77 0.47 10.96
CA LEU A 50 10.93 1.10 12.27
C LEU A 50 12.23 1.89 12.47
N ASN A 51 13.29 1.55 11.75
CA ASN A 51 14.59 2.22 11.84
C ASN A 51 14.88 3.18 10.68
N CYS A 52 13.86 3.60 9.93
CA CYS A 52 14.03 4.46 8.76
C CYS A 52 13.80 5.95 9.10
N GLY A 53 14.90 6.71 9.24
CA GLY A 53 14.85 8.14 9.58
C GLY A 53 14.17 9.02 8.53
N SER A 54 14.41 8.76 7.24
CA SER A 54 13.79 9.49 6.11
C SER A 54 12.28 9.29 6.03
N CYS A 55 11.87 8.09 6.38
CA CYS A 55 10.48 7.64 6.42
C CYS A 55 9.65 8.56 7.34
N LYS A 56 10.18 9.04 8.48
CA LYS A 56 9.46 9.98 9.37
C LYS A 56 9.00 11.27 8.68
N LYS A 57 9.70 11.72 7.63
CA LYS A 57 9.33 12.89 6.83
C LYS A 57 8.25 12.60 5.78
N GLU A 58 8.12 11.35 5.34
CA GLU A 58 7.14 10.93 4.33
C GLU A 58 5.76 10.65 4.93
N LEU A 59 5.70 10.19 6.17
CA LEU A 59 4.45 9.92 6.87
C LEU A 59 3.43 11.07 6.89
N PRO A 60 3.80 12.33 7.22
CA PRO A 60 2.82 13.41 7.24
C PRO A 60 2.19 13.68 5.86
N ILE A 61 2.92 13.39 4.78
CA ILE A 61 2.41 13.48 3.41
C ILE A 61 1.35 12.41 3.17
N PHE A 62 1.63 11.16 3.56
CA PHE A 62 0.64 10.08 3.46
C PHE A 62 -0.58 10.30 4.34
N THR A 63 -0.42 10.87 5.54
CA THR A 63 -1.55 11.26 6.40
C THR A 63 -2.46 12.29 5.73
N LYS A 64 -1.90 13.26 5.00
CA LYS A 64 -2.68 14.23 4.22
C LYS A 64 -3.46 13.54 3.09
N TYR A 65 -2.84 12.62 2.38
CA TYR A 65 -3.50 11.86 1.31
C TYR A 65 -4.56 10.90 1.84
N TYR A 66 -4.29 10.23 2.96
CA TYR A 66 -5.26 9.39 3.64
C TYR A 66 -6.51 10.17 4.00
N LYS A 67 -6.36 11.34 4.65
CA LYS A 67 -7.51 12.19 5.01
C LYS A 67 -8.36 12.57 3.80
N LYS A 68 -7.74 12.77 2.63
CA LYS A 68 -8.43 13.16 1.39
C LYS A 68 -9.04 11.98 0.63
N TYR A 69 -8.43 10.80 0.71
CA TYR A 69 -8.74 9.68 -0.19
C TYR A 69 -9.13 8.38 0.52
N LYS A 70 -9.20 8.31 1.85
CA LYS A 70 -9.58 7.09 2.61
C LYS A 70 -10.85 6.41 2.09
N ASP A 71 -11.82 7.18 1.62
CA ASP A 71 -13.10 6.65 1.14
C ASP A 71 -12.95 6.03 -0.26
N LYS A 72 -11.97 6.49 -1.05
CA LYS A 72 -11.73 6.09 -2.45
C LYS A 72 -10.57 5.10 -2.63
N ILE A 73 -9.59 5.14 -1.74
CA ILE A 73 -8.33 4.39 -1.83
C ILE A 73 -8.08 3.70 -0.48
N ASN A 74 -7.69 2.43 -0.53
CA ASN A 74 -7.21 1.74 0.66
C ASN A 74 -5.73 2.05 0.88
N PHE A 75 -5.35 2.35 2.12
CA PHE A 75 -3.97 2.62 2.49
C PHE A 75 -3.47 1.53 3.44
N TYR A 76 -2.38 0.89 3.05
CA TYR A 76 -1.73 -0.18 3.80
C TYR A 76 -0.28 0.20 4.07
N ALA A 77 0.16 0.13 5.32
CA ALA A 77 1.58 0.20 5.66
C ALA A 77 2.12 -1.21 5.86
N VAL A 78 3.05 -1.63 5.01
CA VAL A 78 3.71 -2.92 5.11
C VAL A 78 5.01 -2.74 5.87
N VAL A 79 5.11 -3.36 7.05
CA VAL A 79 6.35 -3.33 7.84
C VAL A 79 7.28 -4.43 7.35
N ILE A 80 8.49 -4.06 6.96
CA ILE A 80 9.45 -4.99 6.34
C ILE A 80 10.62 -5.37 7.26
N ASP A 81 10.80 -4.67 8.38
CA ASP A 81 11.98 -4.83 9.23
C ASP A 81 11.73 -5.58 10.55
N THR A 82 10.47 -5.78 10.94
CA THR A 82 10.11 -6.60 12.10
C THR A 82 8.86 -7.44 11.84
N LYS A 83 8.75 -8.55 12.57
CA LYS A 83 7.55 -9.39 12.66
C LYS A 83 6.81 -9.22 13.99
N ASP A 84 7.41 -8.52 14.94
CA ASP A 84 6.86 -8.36 16.27
C ASP A 84 5.75 -7.30 16.26
N VAL A 85 4.50 -7.78 16.32
CA VAL A 85 3.30 -6.92 16.37
C VAL A 85 3.42 -5.88 17.48
N LYS A 86 3.94 -6.30 18.63
CA LYS A 86 4.12 -5.45 19.81
C LYS A 86 5.09 -4.30 19.54
N GLU A 87 6.19 -4.58 18.86
CA GLU A 87 7.19 -3.58 18.49
C GLU A 87 6.61 -2.55 17.51
N VAL A 88 5.86 -3.03 16.51
CA VAL A 88 5.14 -2.17 15.57
C VAL A 88 4.10 -1.30 16.28
N GLN A 89 3.34 -1.88 17.22
CA GLN A 89 2.32 -1.17 18.00
C GLN A 89 2.91 -0.11 18.93
N GLU A 90 4.05 -0.39 19.56
CA GLU A 90 4.73 0.60 20.41
C GLU A 90 5.24 1.79 19.60
N ARG A 91 5.81 1.51 18.42
CA ARG A 91 6.36 2.55 17.54
C ARG A 91 5.29 3.35 16.83
N LYS A 92 4.06 2.83 16.71
CA LYS A 92 2.87 3.59 16.28
C LYS A 92 2.61 4.81 17.17
N LYS A 93 2.94 4.76 18.46
CA LYS A 93 2.77 5.90 19.38
C LYS A 93 3.81 7.00 19.15
N PHE A 94 4.93 6.68 18.51
CA PHE A 94 6.09 7.57 18.37
C PHE A 94 6.08 8.44 17.10
N GLY A 95 5.20 8.15 16.14
CA GLY A 95 4.99 8.98 14.96
C GLY A 95 3.51 9.00 14.62
N ASP A 96 3.00 10.12 14.11
CA ASP A 96 1.60 10.37 13.72
C ASP A 96 1.09 9.44 12.59
N LEU A 97 1.20 8.12 12.80
CA LEU A 97 0.71 7.03 11.99
C LEU A 97 -0.76 6.80 12.35
N ILE A 98 -1.53 7.85 12.12
CA ILE A 98 -2.87 7.94 12.66
C ILE A 98 -3.83 6.92 12.00
N PHE A 99 -3.57 6.40 10.80
CA PHE A 99 -4.49 5.43 10.16
C PHE A 99 -3.86 4.56 9.06
N LEU A 100 -2.92 3.70 9.40
CA LEU A 100 -2.43 2.71 8.44
C LEU A 100 -2.82 1.33 8.94
N PHE A 101 -3.56 0.59 8.12
CA PHE A 101 -3.69 -0.85 8.30
C PHE A 101 -2.28 -1.42 8.16
N TYR A 102 -1.76 -1.99 9.24
CA TYR A 102 -0.43 -2.58 9.24
C TYR A 102 -0.50 -3.96 8.66
N LEU A 103 0.41 -4.28 7.77
CA LEU A 103 0.51 -5.59 7.16
C LEU A 103 1.93 -6.11 7.36
N MET A 104 2.04 -7.20 8.11
CA MET A 104 3.30 -7.89 8.36
C MET A 104 3.52 -8.96 7.30
N VAL A 105 4.74 -9.04 6.78
CA VAL A 105 5.09 -10.04 5.77
C VAL A 105 5.32 -11.39 6.43
N GLU A 106 4.38 -12.32 6.21
CA GLU A 106 4.59 -13.73 6.48
C GLU A 106 5.39 -14.33 5.31
N LYS A 107 6.57 -14.89 5.59
CA LYS A 107 7.42 -15.57 4.61
C LYS A 107 6.96 -17.02 4.46
#